data_AF-A0A2M6P1H6-F1
#
_entry.id   AF-A0A2M6P1H6-F1
#
_cell.length_a   1.000
_cell.length_b   1.000
_cell.length_c   1.000
_cell.angle_alpha   90.00
_cell.angle_beta   90.00
_cell.angle_gamma   90.00
#
_symmetry.space_group_name_H-M   'P 1'
#
loop_
_entity.id
_entity.type
_entity.pdbx_description
1 polymer ?
#
loop_
_entity_poly.entity_id
_entity_poly.type
_entity_poly.pdbx_seq_one_letter_code
_entity_poly.pdbx_strand_id
1 'polypeptide(L)'
;MNRKKQNNNGLTPTVLVILDGFGLADEKQKGNAITHETAPAIFSYMETYPSATLKSYGKHVGLFPKQQGNSEAGHLTIGAGRIVKQEQVRISESIQDG
;
A
#
# COMPACT_ATOMS: atom_id res chain seq x y z
N MET A 1 -17.48 -32.78 -33.38
CA MET A 1 -17.24 -31.34 -33.68
C MET A 1 -16.14 -30.85 -32.74
N ASN A 2 -14.89 -30.91 -33.20
CA ASN A 2 -13.69 -30.64 -32.38
C ASN A 2 -13.52 -29.13 -32.15
N ARG A 3 -13.72 -28.66 -30.91
CA ARG A 3 -13.22 -27.34 -30.48
C ARG A 3 -11.71 -27.45 -30.27
N LYS A 4 -10.93 -26.92 -31.23
CA LYS A 4 -9.49 -26.69 -31.06
C LYS A 4 -9.27 -25.85 -29.79
N LYS A 5 -8.40 -26.32 -28.89
CA LYS A 5 -7.79 -25.52 -27.81
C LYS A 5 -7.11 -24.30 -28.45
N GLN A 6 -7.68 -23.13 -28.23
CA GLN A 6 -6.98 -21.86 -28.47
C GLN A 6 -5.98 -21.69 -27.32
N ASN A 7 -4.68 -21.83 -27.61
CA ASN A 7 -3.62 -21.45 -26.68
C ASN A 7 -3.57 -19.92 -26.66
N ASN A 8 -4.32 -19.30 -25.76
CA ASN A 8 -4.27 -17.86 -25.51
C ASN A 8 -2.97 -17.52 -24.76
N ASN A 9 -1.85 -17.38 -25.46
CA ASN A 9 -0.64 -16.72 -24.96
C ASN A 9 -0.82 -15.18 -24.86
N GLY A 10 -2.03 -14.73 -24.53
CA GLY A 10 -2.30 -13.31 -24.30
C GLY A 10 -1.80 -12.91 -22.92
N LEU A 11 -1.04 -11.83 -22.84
CA LEU A 11 -0.71 -11.20 -21.56
C LEU A 11 -2.01 -10.90 -20.81
N THR A 12 -2.17 -11.44 -19.60
CA THR A 12 -3.29 -11.06 -18.73
C THR A 12 -2.95 -9.72 -18.11
N PRO A 13 -3.78 -8.67 -18.31
CA PRO A 13 -3.49 -7.36 -17.75
C PRO A 13 -3.52 -7.42 -16.23
N THR A 14 -2.50 -6.83 -15.59
CA THR A 14 -2.44 -6.66 -14.13
C THR A 14 -2.53 -5.17 -13.83
N VAL A 15 -3.40 -4.80 -12.87
CA VAL A 15 -3.61 -3.41 -12.48
C VAL A 15 -3.29 -3.26 -10.99
N LEU A 16 -2.42 -2.30 -10.67
CA LEU A 16 -2.21 -1.83 -9.30
C LEU A 16 -3.00 -0.53 -9.10
N VAL A 17 -3.93 -0.54 -8.15
CA VAL A 17 -4.73 0.64 -7.77
C VAL A 17 -4.24 1.13 -6.40
N ILE A 18 -3.83 2.40 -6.33
CA ILE A 18 -3.40 3.05 -5.09
C ILE A 18 -4.47 4.06 -4.68
N LEU A 19 -5.13 3.80 -3.56
CA LEU A 19 -6.06 4.75 -2.94
C LEU A 19 -5.27 5.64 -1.96
N ASP A 20 -4.86 6.82 -2.40
CA ASP A 20 -4.02 7.70 -1.57
C ASP A 20 -4.79 8.18 -0.33
N GLY A 21 -4.15 8.12 0.84
CA GLY A 21 -4.77 8.42 2.14
C GLY A 21 -5.80 7.41 2.62
N PHE A 22 -5.94 6.23 1.98
CA PHE A 22 -6.89 5.20 2.39
C PHE A 22 -6.25 4.19 3.36
N GLY A 23 -6.62 4.23 4.63
CA GLY A 23 -6.07 3.37 5.68
C GLY A 23 -7.15 2.62 6.45
N LEU A 24 -6.76 1.50 7.08
CA LEU A 24 -7.60 0.76 8.01
C LEU A 24 -7.47 1.36 9.42
N ALA A 25 -8.60 1.70 10.01
CA ALA A 25 -8.72 2.15 11.40
C ALA A 25 -9.78 1.31 12.12
N ASP A 26 -9.84 1.41 13.45
CA ASP A 26 -10.93 0.82 14.22
C ASP A 26 -12.27 1.46 13.79
N GLU A 27 -13.27 0.64 13.49
CA GLU A 27 -14.62 1.07 13.09
C GLU A 27 -15.29 1.95 14.15
N LYS A 28 -14.97 1.72 15.42
CA LYS A 28 -15.53 2.49 16.55
C LYS A 28 -14.87 3.84 16.71
N GLN A 29 -13.78 4.12 15.98
CA GLN A 29 -13.08 5.38 16.10
C GLN A 29 -13.89 6.52 15.49
N LYS A 30 -14.17 7.53 16.32
CA LYS A 30 -14.84 8.75 15.87
C LYS A 30 -14.02 9.43 14.77
N GLY A 31 -14.70 9.84 13.70
CA GLY A 31 -14.08 10.51 12.56
C GLY A 31 -13.47 9.57 11.53
N ASN A 32 -13.64 8.24 11.66
CA ASN A 32 -13.30 7.33 10.58
C ASN A 32 -14.27 7.51 9.40
N ALA A 33 -13.76 8.01 8.27
CA ALA A 33 -14.53 8.19 7.05
C ALA A 33 -14.53 6.94 6.15
N ILE A 34 -13.70 5.95 6.46
CA ILE A 34 -13.53 4.70 5.69
C ILE A 34 -14.16 3.56 6.48
N THR A 35 -15.40 3.21 6.12
CA THR A 35 -16.20 2.19 6.79
C THR A 35 -16.87 1.27 5.76
N HIS A 36 -17.47 0.17 6.24
CA HIS A 36 -18.24 -0.75 5.38
C HIS A 36 -19.38 -0.03 4.64
N GLU A 37 -19.96 1.01 5.23
CA GLU A 37 -21.03 1.80 4.62
C GLU A 37 -20.51 2.78 3.56
N THR A 38 -19.35 3.40 3.77
CA THR A 38 -18.82 4.43 2.86
C THR A 38 -17.96 3.87 1.73
N ALA A 39 -17.33 2.70 1.93
CA ALA A 39 -16.48 2.03 0.95
C ALA A 39 -16.86 0.54 0.71
N PRO A 40 -18.15 0.22 0.47
CA PRO A 40 -18.65 -1.17 0.47
C PRO A 40 -17.96 -2.08 -0.55
N ALA A 41 -17.56 -1.55 -1.71
CA ALA A 41 -16.86 -2.32 -2.73
C ALA A 41 -15.47 -2.79 -2.25
N ILE A 42 -14.71 -1.93 -1.57
CA ILE A 42 -13.36 -2.27 -1.08
C ILE A 42 -13.45 -3.34 -0.01
N PHE A 43 -14.36 -3.17 0.96
CA PHE A 43 -14.55 -4.16 2.03
C PHE A 43 -15.07 -5.50 1.47
N SER A 44 -15.99 -5.50 0.51
CA SER A 44 -16.44 -6.72 -0.17
C SER A 44 -15.29 -7.47 -0.86
N TYR A 45 -14.35 -6.74 -1.49
CA TYR A 45 -13.17 -7.37 -2.08
C TYR A 45 -12.24 -7.98 -1.02
N MET A 46 -12.05 -7.31 0.11
CA MET A 46 -11.22 -7.82 1.21
C MET A 46 -11.80 -9.06 1.87
N GLU A 47 -13.12 -9.20 1.91
CA GLU A 47 -13.83 -10.39 2.42
C GLU A 47 -13.81 -11.55 1.42
N THR A 48 -13.91 -11.26 0.13
CA THR A 48 -14.10 -12.27 -0.92
C THR A 48 -12.77 -12.82 -1.46
N TYR A 49 -11.72 -12.00 -1.48
CA TYR A 49 -10.42 -12.34 -2.08
C TYR A 49 -9.29 -12.32 -1.04
N PRO A 50 -8.15 -13.00 -1.29
CA PRO A 50 -6.99 -12.93 -0.40
C PRO A 50 -6.55 -11.49 -0.15
N SER A 51 -6.52 -11.10 1.12
CA SER A 51 -6.19 -9.74 1.55
C SER A 51 -5.16 -9.78 2.68
N ALA A 52 -4.38 -8.70 2.80
CA ALA A 52 -3.38 -8.54 3.84
C ALA A 52 -3.24 -7.06 4.23
N THR A 53 -2.92 -6.81 5.49
CA THR A 53 -2.65 -5.46 6.01
C THR A 53 -1.15 -5.22 6.08
N LEU A 54 -0.70 -4.10 5.50
CA LEU A 54 0.71 -3.72 5.46
C LEU A 54 0.96 -2.46 6.30
N LYS A 55 2.18 -2.31 6.81
CA LYS A 55 2.63 -1.09 7.49
C LYS A 55 3.13 -0.08 6.47
N SER A 56 2.48 1.07 6.40
CA SER A 56 2.79 2.16 5.46
C SER A 56 3.44 3.38 6.12
N TYR A 57 4.03 3.23 7.31
CA TYR A 57 4.54 4.33 8.13
C TYR A 57 5.87 4.00 8.80
N GLY A 58 6.57 5.04 9.25
CA GLY A 58 7.84 4.97 9.96
C GLY A 58 8.92 4.16 9.23
N LYS A 59 9.70 3.39 10.00
CA LYS A 59 10.81 2.58 9.46
C LYS A 59 10.41 1.58 8.37
N HIS A 60 9.13 1.21 8.30
CA HIS A 60 8.62 0.27 7.30
C HIS A 60 8.58 0.86 5.89
N VAL A 61 8.62 2.20 5.78
CA VAL A 61 8.69 2.95 4.52
C VAL A 61 9.89 3.91 4.49
N GLY A 62 10.90 3.64 5.34
CA GLY A 62 12.15 4.40 5.36
C GLY A 62 12.09 5.78 6.03
N LEU A 63 11.05 6.03 6.83
CA LEU A 63 10.89 7.22 7.68
C LEU A 63 11.43 6.98 9.10
N PHE A 64 11.45 8.01 9.95
CA PHE A 64 11.80 7.85 11.36
C PHE A 64 10.82 6.90 12.08
N PRO A 65 11.25 6.25 13.19
CA PRO A 65 10.35 5.42 13.98
C PRO A 65 9.07 6.17 14.37
N LYS A 66 7.90 5.54 14.15
CA LYS A 66 6.56 6.07 14.44
C LYS A 66 6.13 7.31 13.64
N GLN A 67 6.95 7.81 12.71
CA GLN A 67 6.54 8.89 11.81
C GLN A 67 5.37 8.42 10.93
N GLN A 68 4.35 9.25 10.76
CA GLN A 68 3.23 8.97 9.86
C GLN A 68 3.73 8.82 8.42
N GLY A 69 3.13 7.89 7.68
CA GLY A 69 3.39 7.72 6.25
C GLY A 69 2.94 8.93 5.42
N ASN A 70 3.49 9.03 4.22
CA ASN A 70 3.12 10.03 3.22
C ASN A 70 3.17 9.42 1.82
N SER A 71 2.65 10.14 0.83
CA SER A 71 2.55 9.66 -0.55
C SER A 71 3.92 9.33 -1.15
N GLU A 72 4.95 10.17 -0.91
CA GLU A 72 6.30 9.98 -1.46
C GLU A 72 6.95 8.68 -0.96
N ALA A 73 7.04 8.51 0.36
CA ALA A 73 7.64 7.33 0.96
C ALA A 73 6.88 6.04 0.60
N GLY A 74 5.54 6.13 0.50
CA GLY A 74 4.67 5.04 0.07
C GLY A 74 4.92 4.62 -1.38
N HIS A 75 4.79 5.55 -2.33
CA HIS A 75 4.98 5.27 -3.76
C HIS A 75 6.39 4.76 -4.06
N LEU A 76 7.41 5.35 -3.42
CA LEU A 76 8.79 4.93 -3.62
C LEU A 76 9.03 3.50 -3.11
N THR A 77 8.50 3.15 -1.93
CA THR A 77 8.65 1.80 -1.38
C THR A 77 7.92 0.77 -2.24
N ILE A 78 6.70 1.07 -2.72
CA ILE A 78 5.93 0.21 -3.61
C ILE A 78 6.68 -0.01 -4.94
N GLY A 79 7.11 1.08 -5.59
CA GLY A 79 7.79 1.02 -6.88
C GLY A 79 9.17 0.36 -6.80
N ALA A 80 9.89 0.54 -5.68
CA ALA A 80 11.22 -0.05 -5.50
C ALA A 80 11.18 -1.53 -5.07
N GLY A 81 10.06 -2.02 -4.55
CA GLY A 81 9.96 -3.38 -3.99
C GLY A 81 10.84 -3.62 -2.76
N ARG A 82 11.31 -2.55 -2.10
CA ARG A 82 12.17 -2.59 -0.90
C ARG A 82 12.02 -1.30 -0.10
N ILE A 83 12.44 -1.34 1.17
CA ILE A 83 12.50 -0.14 2.02
C ILE A 83 13.54 0.83 1.44
N VAL A 84 13.13 2.06 1.15
CA VAL A 84 14.00 3.14 0.69
C VAL A 84 14.08 4.21 1.77
N LYS A 85 15.27 4.38 2.35
CA LYS A 85 15.51 5.38 3.40
C LYS A 85 15.33 6.79 2.84
N GLN A 86 14.44 7.54 3.47
CA GLN A 86 14.07 8.89 3.06
C GLN A 86 15.20 9.88 3.34
N GLU A 87 15.28 10.94 2.54
CA GLU A 87 16.39 11.89 2.60
C GLU A 87 16.52 12.55 3.97
N GLN A 88 15.42 12.92 4.61
CA GLN A 88 15.43 13.50 5.96
C GLN A 88 16.09 12.58 7.00
N VAL A 89 15.87 11.26 6.89
CA VAL A 89 16.52 10.26 7.77
C VAL A 89 18.01 10.19 7.46
N ARG A 90 18.38 10.16 6.17
CA ARG A 90 19.78 10.14 5.74
C ARG A 90 20.55 11.38 6.21
N ILE A 91 19.98 12.57 6.05
CA ILE A 91 20.57 13.84 6.49
C ILE A 91 20.79 13.82 7.99
N SER A 92 19.81 13.35 8.76
CA SER A 92 19.91 13.33 10.22
C SER A 92 20.97 12.35 10.71
N GLU A 93 21.09 11.18 10.09
CA GLU A 93 22.17 10.23 10.37
C GLU A 93 23.54 10.83 10.02
N SER A 94 23.67 11.49 8.86
CA SER A 94 24.92 12.17 8.50
C SER A 94 25.28 13.29 9.48
N ILE A 95 24.30 14.04 10.01
CA ILE A 95 24.57 15.04 11.05
C ILE A 95 25.04 14.38 12.36
N GLN A 96 24.52 13.18 12.69
CA GLN A 96 24.92 12.45 13.89
C GLN A 96 26.30 11.81 13.77
N ASP A 97 26.63 11.31 12.58
CA ASP A 97 27.88 10.59 12.32
C ASP A 97 29.08 11.52 12.02
N GLY A 98 28.83 12.81 11.74
CA GLY A 98 29.85 13.84 11.45
C GLY A 98 30.33 13.86 10.01
#